data_AF-A0A938MG61-F1
#
_entry.id   AF-A0A938MG61-F1
#
_cell.length_a   1.000
_cell.length_b   1.000
_cell.length_c   1.000
_cell.angle_alpha   90.00
_cell.angle_beta   90.00
_cell.angle_gamma   90.00
#
_symmetry.space_group_name_H-M   'P 1'
#
loop_
_entity.id
_entity.type
_entity.pdbx_description
1 polymer ?
#
loop_
_entity_poly.entity_id
_entity_poly.type
_entity_poly.pdbx_seq_one_letter_code
_entity_poly.pdbx_strand_id
1 'polypeptide(L)'
;MASRRRVDLLLISPGSRTRAYQSLAATLAAIEPPVWAGLMATFIRRRGFSVRVLDANAEDLTPDETAERIAEMSPLLTAVVVYGHN
;
A
#
# COMPACT_ATOMS: atom_id res chain seq x y z
N MET A 1 -0.82 -30.41 2.97
CA MET A 1 -1.51 -29.14 2.66
C MET A 1 -0.70 -28.01 3.27
N ALA A 2 -0.11 -27.12 2.47
CA ALA A 2 0.62 -25.98 3.00
C ALA A 2 -0.37 -25.02 3.67
N SER A 3 -0.21 -24.79 4.98
CA SER A 3 -0.93 -23.74 5.71
C SER A 3 -0.78 -22.42 4.96
N ARG A 4 -1.90 -21.81 4.55
CA ARG A 4 -1.91 -20.48 3.91
C ARG A 4 -1.25 -19.50 4.87
N ARG A 5 -0.01 -19.11 4.60
CA ARG A 5 0.76 -18.23 5.48
C ARG A 5 0.05 -16.87 5.50
N ARG A 6 -0.54 -16.51 6.65
CA ARG A 6 -1.16 -15.19 6.84
C ARG A 6 -0.10 -14.10 6.60
N VAL A 7 -0.56 -12.93 6.15
CA VAL A 7 0.32 -11.77 5.95
C VAL A 7 0.66 -11.20 7.33
N ASP A 8 1.94 -11.13 7.68
CA ASP A 8 2.36 -10.57 8.96
C ASP A 8 2.30 -9.04 8.92
N LEU A 9 2.65 -8.44 7.78
CA LEU A 9 2.63 -6.99 7.57
C LEU A 9 2.06 -6.61 6.20
N LEU A 10 1.06 -5.72 6.20
CA LEU A 10 0.58 -5.04 5.01
C LEU A 10 1.01 -3.56 5.05
N LEU A 11 1.85 -3.16 4.10
CA LEU A 11 2.26 -1.76 3.90
C LEU A 11 1.32 -1.11 2.90
N ILE A 12 0.71 0.01 3.25
CA ILE A 12 -0.21 0.74 2.38
C ILE A 12 0.48 2.00 1.88
N SER A 13 0.56 2.17 0.57
CA SER A 13 0.80 3.46 -0.07
C SER A 13 -0.57 4.08 -0.37
N PRO A 14 -1.01 5.10 0.39
CA PRO A 14 -2.34 5.65 0.22
C PRO A 14 -2.44 6.47 -1.07
N GLY A 15 -3.57 6.34 -1.78
CA GLY A 15 -3.91 7.22 -2.89
C GLY A 15 -4.35 8.59 -2.40
N SER A 16 -3.84 9.66 -3.02
CA SER A 16 -4.28 11.05 -2.76
C SER A 16 -4.88 11.72 -4.00
N ARG A 17 -4.80 11.07 -5.18
CA ARG A 17 -5.11 11.68 -6.49
C ARG A 17 -6.46 12.36 -6.56
N THR A 18 -7.52 11.66 -6.18
CA THR A 18 -8.90 12.11 -6.39
C THR A 18 -9.31 13.23 -5.43
N ARG A 19 -8.70 13.32 -4.23
CA ARG A 19 -9.03 14.34 -3.22
C ARG A 19 -8.06 15.51 -3.14
N ALA A 20 -6.78 15.33 -3.46
CA ALA A 20 -5.77 16.37 -3.29
C ALA A 20 -5.69 17.34 -4.48
N TYR A 21 -5.91 16.86 -5.72
CA TYR A 21 -5.62 17.64 -6.92
C TYR A 21 -6.84 17.98 -7.80
N GLN A 22 -8.04 17.51 -7.45
CA GLN A 22 -9.27 17.72 -8.24
C GLN A 22 -9.00 17.51 -9.75
N SER A 23 -9.22 18.50 -10.61
CA SER A 23 -9.01 18.41 -12.07
C SER A 23 -7.53 18.43 -12.51
N LEU A 24 -6.58 18.75 -11.62
CA LEU A 24 -5.14 18.82 -11.92
C LEU A 24 -4.43 17.46 -11.84
N ALA A 25 -5.08 16.45 -11.26
CA ALA A 25 -4.53 15.10 -11.11
C ALA A 25 -4.25 14.42 -12.47
N ALA A 26 -4.98 14.81 -13.51
CA ALA A 26 -4.95 14.17 -14.82
C ALA A 26 -3.68 14.47 -15.64
N THR A 27 -2.90 15.50 -15.30
CA THR A 27 -1.86 16.02 -16.21
C THR A 27 -0.44 16.07 -15.62
N LEU A 28 -0.26 16.00 -14.29
CA LEU A 28 1.05 16.26 -13.65
C LEU A 28 1.49 15.25 -12.57
N ALA A 29 0.63 14.32 -12.14
CA ALA A 29 0.95 13.38 -11.06
C ALA A 29 1.77 12.19 -11.59
N ALA A 30 3.10 12.26 -11.51
CA ALA A 30 3.96 11.12 -11.77
C ALA A 30 3.57 9.93 -10.86
N ILE A 31 3.30 8.75 -11.44
CA ILE A 31 3.15 7.51 -10.69
C ILE A 31 4.57 7.04 -10.33
N GLU A 32 5.11 7.49 -9.20
CA GLU A 32 6.35 6.93 -8.66
C GLU A 32 6.02 5.68 -7.81
N PRO A 33 6.75 4.56 -7.97
CA PRO A 33 6.63 3.43 -7.06
C PRO A 33 6.90 3.86 -5.61
N PRO A 34 6.18 3.33 -4.60
CA PRO A 34 6.36 3.74 -3.22
C PRO A 34 7.69 3.23 -2.65
N VAL A 35 8.77 4.00 -2.84
CA VAL A 35 10.14 3.62 -2.52
C VAL A 35 10.28 3.18 -1.06
N TRP A 36 9.70 3.94 -0.14
CA TRP A 36 9.73 3.61 1.30
C TRP A 36 9.04 2.29 1.61
N ALA A 37 7.88 2.03 1.01
CA ALA A 37 7.18 0.75 1.18
C ALA A 37 8.01 -0.41 0.61
N GLY A 38 8.69 -0.21 -0.52
CA GLY A 38 9.60 -1.21 -1.10
C GLY A 38 10.82 -1.54 -0.23
N LEU A 39 11.45 -0.51 0.35
CA LEU A 39 12.58 -0.66 1.26
C LEU A 39 12.17 -1.40 2.55
N MET A 40 11.06 -0.99 3.17
CA MET A 40 10.49 -1.64 4.35
C MET A 40 10.13 -3.10 4.06
N ALA A 41 9.44 -3.38 2.93
CA ALA A 41 9.09 -4.74 2.54
C ALA A 41 10.34 -5.62 2.36
N THR A 42 11.40 -5.10 1.74
CA THR A 42 12.66 -5.83 1.56
C THR A 42 13.32 -6.16 2.90
N PHE A 43 13.39 -5.19 3.81
CA PHE A 43 13.93 -5.41 5.15
C PHE A 43 13.13 -6.48 5.92
N ILE A 44 11.81 -6.38 5.93
CA ILE A 44 10.92 -7.31 6.65
C ILE A 44 10.99 -8.73 6.06
N ARG A 45 11.01 -8.88 4.72
CA ARG A 45 11.23 -10.19 4.06
C ARG A 45 12.54 -10.83 4.49
N ARG A 46 13.63 -10.05 4.57
CA ARG A 46 14.95 -10.53 5.01
C ARG A 46 14.95 -10.98 6.48
N ARG A 47 13.94 -10.63 7.27
CA ARG A 47 13.73 -11.11 8.64
C ARG A 47 12.80 -12.33 8.74
N GLY A 48 12.34 -12.87 7.61
CA GLY A 48 11.55 -14.11 7.56
C GLY A 48 10.04 -13.92 7.70
N PHE A 49 9.56 -12.68 7.74
CA PHE A 49 8.13 -12.36 7.83
C PHE A 49 7.48 -12.25 6.44
N SER A 50 6.19 -12.59 6.39
CA SER A 50 5.33 -12.40 5.22
C SER A 50 4.89 -10.94 5.15
N VAL A 51 5.31 -10.21 4.11
CA VAL A 51 4.95 -8.81 3.90
C VAL A 51 4.47 -8.54 2.48
N ARG A 52 3.42 -7.74 2.39
CA ARG A 52 2.82 -7.26 1.15
C ARG A 52 2.76 -5.73 1.13
N VAL A 53 2.75 -5.19 -0.09
CA VAL A 53 2.46 -3.78 -0.35
C VAL A 53 1.10 -3.71 -1.06
N LEU A 54 0.24 -2.82 -0.60
CA LEU A 54 -0.98 -2.40 -1.27
C LEU A 54 -0.79 -0.94 -1.70
N ASP A 55 -0.71 -0.72 -3.00
CA ASP A 55 -0.55 0.62 -3.56
C ASP A 55 -1.91 1.14 -4.05
N ALA A 56 -2.64 1.78 -3.14
CA ALA A 56 -3.95 2.33 -3.44
C ALA A 56 -3.87 3.46 -4.48
N ASN A 57 -2.72 4.13 -4.62
CA ASN A 57 -2.52 5.17 -5.63
C ASN A 57 -2.34 4.59 -7.04
N ALA A 58 -1.60 3.49 -7.15
CA ALA A 58 -1.39 2.79 -8.42
C ALA A 58 -2.62 1.98 -8.86
N GLU A 59 -3.38 1.44 -7.91
CA GLU A 59 -4.62 0.70 -8.15
C GLU A 59 -5.88 1.60 -8.23
N ASP A 60 -5.73 2.92 -8.09
CA ASP A 60 -6.82 3.92 -8.06
C ASP A 60 -7.96 3.55 -7.09
N LEU A 61 -7.59 3.06 -5.90
CA LEU A 61 -8.55 2.61 -4.89
C LEU A 61 -9.04 3.78 -4.03
N THR A 62 -10.34 3.79 -3.78
CA THR A 62 -10.92 4.61 -2.74
C THR A 62 -10.50 4.12 -1.34
N PRO A 63 -10.62 4.95 -0.30
CA PRO A 63 -10.38 4.50 1.08
C PRO A 63 -11.24 3.31 1.49
N ASP A 64 -12.49 3.23 1.02
CA ASP A 64 -13.42 2.15 1.34
C ASP A 64 -13.00 0.84 0.66
N GLU A 65 -12.68 0.87 -0.65
CA GLU A 65 -12.15 -0.30 -1.37
C GLU A 65 -10.79 -0.76 -0.82
N THR A 66 -9.98 0.19 -0.36
CA THR A 66 -8.71 -0.10 0.33
C THR A 66 -8.99 -0.84 1.64
N ALA A 67 -9.97 -0.39 2.43
CA ALA A 67 -10.38 -1.03 3.67
C ALA A 67 -10.92 -2.45 3.45
N GLU A 68 -11.74 -2.65 2.42
CA GLU A 68 -12.25 -3.97 2.03
C GLU A 68 -11.12 -4.93 1.67
N ARG A 69 -10.17 -4.51 0.83
CA ARG A 69 -8.97 -5.30 0.48
C ARG A 69 -8.13 -5.67 1.71
N ILE A 70 -7.98 -4.75 2.67
CA ILE A 70 -7.26 -5.05 3.92
C ILE A 70 -8.01 -6.13 4.71
N ALA A 71 -9.34 -6.02 4.83
CA ALA A 71 -10.18 -6.98 5.54
C ALA A 71 -10.10 -8.38 4.91
N GLU A 72 -10.16 -8.47 3.58
CA GLU A 72 -10.01 -9.72 2.82
C GLU A 72 -8.63 -10.37 3.03
N MET A 73 -7.57 -9.56 3.08
CA MET A 73 -6.21 -10.06 3.32
C MET A 73 -5.98 -10.50 4.76
N SER A 74 -6.74 -9.96 5.71
CA SER A 74 -6.63 -10.24 7.15
C SER A 74 -5.18 -10.26 7.66
N PRO A 75 -4.40 -9.18 7.44
CA PRO A 75 -3.01 -9.11 7.91
C PRO A 75 -2.96 -9.01 9.43
N LEU A 76 -1.86 -9.47 10.04
CA LEU A 76 -1.63 -9.31 11.48
C LEU A 76 -1.40 -7.84 11.85
N LEU A 77 -0.66 -7.11 11.02
CA LEU A 77 -0.39 -5.68 11.17
C LEU A 77 -0.57 -4.98 9.82
N THR A 78 -1.19 -3.81 9.85
CA THR A 78 -1.29 -2.89 8.71
C THR A 78 -0.60 -1.58 9.07
N ALA A 79 0.23 -1.06 8.17
CA ALA A 79 0.90 0.22 8.31
C ALA A 79 0.64 1.11 7.10
N VAL A 80 0.07 2.29 7.32
CA VAL A 80 -0.10 3.31 6.28
C VAL A 80 1.18 4.14 6.18
N VAL A 81 1.86 4.05 5.04
CA VAL A 81 3.16 4.67 4.80
C VAL A 81 2.92 6.04 4.16
N VAL A 82 2.85 7.08 4.99
CA VAL A 82 2.66 8.48 4.55
C VAL A 82 4.01 9.20 4.61
N TYR A 83 4.41 9.83 3.51
CA TYR A 83 5.60 10.68 3.43
C TYR A 83 5.33 11.88 2.51
N GLY A 84 6.05 12.98 2.74
CA GLY A 84 5.81 14.28 2.09
C GLY A 84 6.32 14.38 0.64
N HIS A 85 6.34 13.29 -0.12
CA HIS A 85 6.70 13.29 -1.54
C HIS A 85 5.53 12.66 -2.30
N ASN A 86 4.71 13.50 -2.93
CA ASN A 86 3.59 13.16 -3.82
C ASN A 86 3.25 14.35 -4.72
#